data_AF-A0AAD6H1J7-F1
#
_entry.id   AF-A0AAD6H1J7-F1
#
_cell.length_a   1.000
_cell.length_b   1.000
_cell.length_c   1.000
_cell.angle_alpha   90.00
_cell.angle_beta   90.00
_cell.angle_gamma   90.00
#
_symmetry.space_group_name_H-M   'P 1'
#
loop_
_entity.id
_entity.type
_entity.pdbx_description
1 polymer ?
#
loop_
_entity_poly.entity_id
_entity_poly.type
_entity_poly.pdbx_seq_one_letter_code
_entity_poly.pdbx_strand_id
1 'polypeptide(L)'
;MTGYITKSHYRAPETMLTWQQYSQAVDIWKTICTKNVSSWQMTPSAWYAYLDCRPLKFIQSLPHNEGSGLETKLKKRHQKVCSIRGKMLVYNPQARLNAALALEHPYLSPYHDPSDEPMALEQINWSWEVHSDSVDSWQLEMFVHLKR
;
A
#
# COMPACT_ATOMS: atom_id res chain seq x y z
N MET A 1 20.73 -0.93 0.27
CA MET A 1 19.39 -0.41 -0.10
C MET A 1 18.85 -1.25 -1.22
N THR A 2 18.09 -2.28 -0.88
CA THR A 2 17.39 -3.09 -1.88
C THR A 2 16.39 -2.15 -2.57
N GLY A 3 16.63 -1.89 -3.85
CA GLY A 3 15.69 -1.14 -4.69
C GLY A 3 14.43 -1.98 -4.81
N TYR A 4 13.47 -1.78 -3.90
CA TYR A 4 12.14 -2.36 -4.00
C TYR A 4 11.45 -1.72 -5.22
N ILE A 5 11.71 -2.27 -6.42
CA ILE A 5 11.10 -1.80 -7.67
C ILE A 5 9.71 -2.42 -7.75
N THR A 6 8.79 -1.92 -6.92
CA THR A 6 7.38 -1.93 -7.28
C THR A 6 7.17 -0.82 -8.32
N LYS A 7 6.38 -1.09 -9.37
CA LYS A 7 5.94 -0.05 -10.32
C LYS A 7 5.36 1.11 -9.49
N SER A 8 5.91 2.32 -9.66
CA SER A 8 5.65 3.49 -8.79
C SER A 8 4.15 3.77 -8.58
N HIS A 9 3.32 3.44 -9.57
CA HIS A 9 1.86 3.65 -9.57
C HIS A 9 1.09 2.92 -8.45
N TYR A 10 1.72 2.01 -7.70
CA TYR A 10 1.10 1.28 -6.58
C TYR A 10 1.65 1.68 -5.21
N ARG A 11 2.62 2.61 -5.15
CA ARG A 11 3.22 3.03 -3.89
C ARG A 11 2.26 3.97 -3.15
N ALA A 12 2.11 3.75 -1.86
CA ALA A 12 1.38 4.64 -0.98
C ALA A 12 2.14 5.98 -0.83
N PRO A 13 1.46 7.10 -0.58
CA PRO A 13 2.10 8.41 -0.47
C PRO A 13 3.16 8.42 0.63
N GLU A 14 2.94 7.75 1.76
CA GLU A 14 3.93 7.65 2.85
C GLU A 14 5.24 6.98 2.40
N THR A 15 5.17 5.97 1.52
CA THR A 15 6.34 5.30 0.93
C THR A 15 7.12 6.22 -0.01
N MET A 16 6.45 7.20 -0.61
CA MET A 16 7.08 8.16 -1.51
C MET A 16 7.67 9.36 -0.76
N LEU A 17 7.02 9.78 0.33
CA LEU A 17 7.30 11.05 1.00
C LEU A 17 8.20 10.89 2.23
N THR A 18 8.17 9.72 2.86
CA THR A 18 8.89 9.44 4.09
C THR A 18 9.56 8.08 4.03
N TRP A 19 10.70 7.95 4.69
CA TRP A 19 11.42 6.68 4.76
C TRP A 19 11.12 5.87 6.02
N GLN A 20 10.45 6.44 7.02
CA GLN A 20 10.65 5.94 8.39
C GLN A 20 9.48 5.23 9.06
N GLN A 21 8.28 5.11 8.48
CA GLN A 21 7.22 4.29 9.11
C GLN A 21 6.37 3.57 8.06
N TYR A 22 6.79 2.36 7.72
CA TYR A 22 5.98 1.41 6.95
C TYR A 22 5.00 0.71 7.88
N SER A 23 3.74 0.61 7.46
CA SER A 23 2.71 -0.12 8.19
C SER A 23 1.87 -0.93 7.21
N GLN A 24 1.05 -1.84 7.74
CA GLN A 24 0.13 -2.67 6.97
C GLN A 24 -0.87 -1.83 6.13
N ALA A 25 -1.04 -0.55 6.45
CA ALA A 25 -1.87 0.37 5.68
C ALA A 25 -1.34 0.59 4.25
N VAL A 26 -0.05 0.38 3.98
CA VAL A 26 0.55 0.50 2.64
C VAL A 26 -0.07 -0.52 1.67
N ASP A 27 -0.33 -1.74 2.14
CA ASP A 27 -0.92 -2.79 1.32
C ASP A 27 -2.39 -2.50 0.97
N ILE A 28 -3.12 -1.85 1.88
CA ILE A 28 -4.49 -1.39 1.61
C ILE A 28 -4.52 -0.41 0.44
N TRP A 29 -3.60 0.55 0.40
CA TRP A 29 -3.48 1.48 -0.72
C TRP A 29 -3.21 0.74 -2.04
N LYS A 30 -2.28 -0.20 -2.01
CA LYS A 30 -1.89 -1.02 -3.17
C LYS A 30 -3.08 -1.78 -3.75
N THR A 31 -3.95 -2.35 -2.92
CA THR A 31 -5.12 -3.13 -3.38
C THR A 31 -6.08 -2.34 -4.27
N ILE A 32 -6.21 -1.03 -4.03
CA ILE A 32 -7.10 -0.14 -4.80
C ILE A 32 -6.49 0.16 -6.18
N CYS A 33 -5.19 0.44 -6.21
CA CYS A 33 -4.45 0.79 -7.41
C CYS A 33 -4.42 -0.38 -8.41
N THR A 34 -4.38 -1.64 -7.93
CA THR A 34 -4.38 -2.84 -8.79
C THR A 34 -5.66 -3.00 -9.61
N LYS A 35 -6.83 -2.58 -9.08
CA LYS A 35 -8.12 -2.76 -9.77
C LYS A 35 -8.53 -1.60 -10.69
N ASN A 36 -7.67 -0.59 -10.91
CA ASN A 36 -8.05 0.62 -11.64
C ASN A 36 -6.95 1.16 -12.57
N VAL A 37 -6.10 0.26 -13.10
CA VAL A 37 -4.92 0.60 -13.92
C VAL A 37 -5.29 1.30 -15.23
N SER A 38 -6.51 1.16 -15.72
CA SER A 38 -6.92 1.78 -17.00
C SER A 38 -7.39 3.24 -16.89
N SER A 39 -7.64 3.80 -15.69
CA SER A 39 -8.23 5.15 -15.56
C SER A 39 -7.35 6.21 -14.89
N TRP A 40 -6.18 5.84 -14.34
CA TRP A 40 -5.28 6.79 -13.65
C TRP A 40 -3.98 6.92 -14.42
N GLN A 41 -4.00 7.73 -15.49
CA GLN A 41 -2.78 8.14 -16.18
C GLN A 41 -2.15 9.29 -15.39
N MET A 42 -1.29 8.96 -14.41
CA MET A 42 -0.34 9.92 -13.87
C MET A 42 0.98 9.70 -14.61
N THR A 43 1.37 10.65 -15.45
CA THR A 43 2.46 10.49 -16.44
C THR A 43 3.81 10.23 -15.75
N PRO A 44 4.63 9.28 -16.25
CA PRO A 44 5.92 8.89 -15.64
C PRO A 44 6.90 10.05 -15.36
N SER A 45 6.84 11.14 -16.14
CA SER A 45 7.73 12.30 -15.99
C SER A 45 7.49 13.11 -14.72
N ALA A 46 6.27 13.16 -14.20
CA ALA A 46 5.97 13.82 -12.92
C ALA A 46 6.56 13.07 -11.72
N TRP A 47 6.83 11.77 -11.87
CA TRP A 47 7.33 10.91 -10.80
C TRP A 47 8.84 10.99 -10.62
N TYR A 48 9.60 11.11 -11.71
CA TYR A 48 11.06 11.23 -11.65
C TYR A 48 11.52 12.56 -11.01
N ALA A 49 10.77 13.65 -11.20
CA ALA A 49 11.04 14.93 -10.52
C ALA A 49 10.77 14.89 -9.01
N TYR A 50 9.99 13.92 -8.52
CA TYR A 50 9.55 13.81 -7.13
C TYR A 50 10.52 13.04 -6.23
N LEU A 51 11.34 12.16 -6.82
CA LEU A 51 12.22 11.25 -6.08
C LEU A 51 13.59 11.87 -5.71
N ASP A 52 14.00 12.95 -6.38
CA ASP A 52 15.33 13.57 -6.21
C ASP A 52 15.37 14.81 -5.30
N CYS A 53 14.20 15.38 -4.94
CA CYS A 53 14.11 16.60 -4.15
C CYS A 53 13.15 16.42 -2.98
N ARG A 54 13.57 16.83 -1.76
CA ARG A 54 12.79 16.87 -0.50
C ARG A 54 11.27 17.00 -0.76
N PRO A 55 10.52 15.89 -0.77
CA PRO A 55 9.19 15.87 -1.37
C PRO A 55 8.17 16.71 -0.58
N LEU A 56 8.43 16.95 0.71
CA LEU A 56 7.65 17.86 1.54
C LEU A 56 7.69 19.32 1.06
N LYS A 57 8.85 19.81 0.61
CA LYS A 57 8.98 21.18 0.09
C LYS A 57 8.19 21.35 -1.22
N PHE A 58 8.19 20.30 -2.04
CA PHE A 58 7.42 20.29 -3.27
C PHE A 58 5.91 20.32 -2.99
N ILE A 59 5.41 19.48 -2.07
CA ILE A 59 3.99 19.48 -1.67
C ILE A 59 3.56 20.85 -1.13
N GLN A 60 4.38 21.47 -0.28
CA GLN A 60 4.08 22.79 0.30
C GLN A 60 4.03 23.91 -0.74
N SER A 61 4.71 23.75 -1.88
CA SER A 61 4.69 24.72 -2.97
C SER A 61 3.49 24.60 -3.91
N LEU A 62 2.72 23.51 -3.81
CA LEU A 62 1.54 23.30 -4.67
C LEU A 62 0.38 24.21 -4.23
N PRO A 63 -0.41 24.74 -5.18
CA PRO A 63 -1.62 25.50 -4.85
C PRO A 63 -2.61 24.60 -4.10
N HIS A 64 -3.31 25.18 -3.12
CA HIS A 64 -4.33 24.46 -2.37
C HIS A 64 -5.42 23.94 -3.30
N ASN A 65 -5.77 22.66 -3.15
CA ASN A 65 -6.83 22.00 -3.92
C ASN A 65 -7.79 21.37 -2.91
N GLU A 66 -9.05 21.79 -2.93
CA GLU A 66 -10.09 21.29 -2.02
C GLU A 66 -10.46 19.82 -2.27
N GLY A 67 -9.86 19.20 -3.27
CA GLY A 67 -10.10 17.82 -3.66
C GLY A 67 -11.40 17.72 -4.44
N SER A 68 -11.31 17.26 -5.69
CA SER A 68 -12.50 16.80 -6.39
C SER A 68 -13.00 15.54 -5.70
N GLY A 69 -14.18 15.62 -5.07
CA GLY A 69 -14.80 14.50 -4.36
C GLY A 69 -14.70 13.20 -5.16
N LEU A 70 -14.33 12.11 -4.49
CA LEU A 70 -14.06 10.82 -5.11
C LEU A 70 -15.25 10.35 -5.96
N GLU A 71 -16.47 10.68 -5.52
CA GLU A 71 -17.74 10.44 -6.21
C GLU A 71 -17.78 11.04 -7.63
N THR A 72 -17.30 12.28 -7.79
CA THR A 72 -17.30 12.98 -9.08
C THR A 72 -16.32 12.35 -10.06
N LYS A 73 -15.18 11.84 -9.56
CA LYS A 73 -14.18 11.12 -10.36
C LYS A 73 -14.61 9.70 -10.71
N LEU A 74 -15.33 9.02 -9.82
CA LEU A 74 -15.81 7.66 -10.01
C LEU A 74 -17.16 7.56 -10.75
N LYS A 75 -17.50 8.54 -11.61
CA LYS A 75 -18.71 8.65 -12.44
C LYS A 75 -19.46 7.31 -12.60
N LYS A 76 -20.68 7.23 -12.03
CA LYS A 76 -21.62 6.08 -12.13
C LYS A 76 -21.20 4.77 -11.43
N ARG A 77 -20.34 4.79 -10.41
CA ARG A 77 -20.07 3.57 -9.62
C ARG A 77 -21.06 3.40 -8.47
N HIS A 78 -21.26 2.13 -8.09
CA HIS A 78 -22.12 1.72 -6.98
C HIS A 78 -21.69 2.41 -5.67
N GLN A 79 -22.61 3.00 -4.93
CA GLN A 79 -22.33 3.80 -3.71
C GLN A 79 -21.45 3.05 -2.70
N LYS A 80 -21.67 1.74 -2.53
CA LYS A 80 -20.83 0.89 -1.65
C LYS A 80 -19.36 0.83 -2.08
N VAL A 81 -19.07 0.90 -3.39
CA VAL A 81 -17.70 0.91 -3.94
C VAL A 81 -17.03 2.25 -3.69
N CYS A 82 -17.75 3.36 -3.89
CA CYS A 82 -17.20 4.68 -3.63
C CYS A 82 -16.91 4.86 -2.13
N SER A 83 -17.82 4.39 -1.26
CA SER A 83 -17.65 4.45 0.20
C SER A 83 -16.41 3.69 0.69
N ILE A 84 -16.23 2.43 0.28
CA ILE A 84 -15.05 1.64 0.69
C ILE A 84 -13.76 2.23 0.13
N ARG A 85 -13.76 2.68 -1.14
CA ARG A 85 -12.58 3.29 -1.77
C ARG A 85 -12.20 4.61 -1.14
N GLY A 86 -13.16 5.41 -0.68
CA GLY A 86 -12.90 6.66 0.04
C GLY A 86 -12.17 6.40 1.36
N LYS A 87 -12.54 5.34 2.09
CA LYS A 87 -11.90 4.95 3.35
C LYS A 87 -10.51 4.32 3.16
N MET A 88 -10.27 3.72 1.99
CA MET A 88 -8.98 3.11 1.66
C MET A 88 -8.00 4.11 0.99
N LEU A 89 -8.48 5.10 0.21
CA LEU A 89 -7.68 6.16 -0.42
C LEU A 89 -7.49 7.37 0.51
N VAL A 90 -7.15 7.11 1.77
CA VAL A 90 -6.84 8.16 2.75
C VAL A 90 -5.34 8.41 2.76
N TYR A 91 -4.96 9.68 2.62
CA TYR A 91 -3.56 10.10 2.60
C TYR A 91 -2.86 9.81 3.94
N ASN A 92 -3.51 10.11 5.06
CA ASN A 92 -3.00 9.75 6.38
C ASN A 92 -3.12 8.23 6.61
N PRO A 93 -2.00 7.49 6.78
CA PRO A 93 -2.04 6.03 6.94
C PRO A 93 -2.77 5.59 8.22
N GLN A 94 -2.76 6.40 9.28
CA GLN A 94 -3.44 6.07 10.55
C GLN A 94 -4.97 6.16 10.46
N ALA A 95 -5.47 7.00 9.54
CA ALA A 95 -6.90 7.12 9.26
C ALA A 95 -7.35 6.19 8.13
N ARG A 96 -6.44 5.40 7.55
CA ARG A 96 -6.74 4.47 6.47
C ARG A 96 -7.39 3.21 7.04
N LEU A 97 -8.36 2.67 6.32
CA LEU A 97 -9.07 1.46 6.71
C LEU A 97 -8.12 0.26 6.86
N ASN A 98 -8.22 -0.49 7.95
CA ASN A 98 -7.48 -1.75 8.15
C ASN A 98 -8.07 -2.90 7.33
N ALA A 99 -7.29 -3.96 7.08
CA ALA A 99 -7.74 -5.14 6.33
C ALA A 99 -8.98 -5.81 6.96
N ALA A 100 -8.97 -6.03 8.28
CA ALA A 100 -10.12 -6.60 8.99
C ALA A 100 -11.39 -5.75 8.85
N LEU A 101 -11.27 -4.43 9.08
CA LEU A 101 -12.39 -3.49 8.92
C LEU A 101 -12.86 -3.34 7.47
N ALA A 102 -11.98 -3.62 6.50
CA ALA A 102 -12.35 -3.63 5.09
C ALA A 102 -13.24 -4.82 4.75
N LEU A 103 -12.96 -5.99 5.32
CA LEU A 103 -13.72 -7.24 5.09
C LEU A 103 -15.15 -7.12 5.64
N GLU A 104 -15.33 -6.46 6.79
CA GLU A 104 -16.66 -6.17 7.37
C GLU A 104 -17.51 -5.18 6.55
N HIS A 105 -16.95 -4.53 5.52
CA HIS A 105 -17.66 -3.50 4.77
C HIS A 105 -18.85 -4.08 3.98
N PRO A 106 -20.01 -3.37 3.87
CA PRO A 106 -21.18 -3.82 3.11
C PRO A 106 -20.96 -4.15 1.62
N TYR A 107 -19.80 -3.78 1.08
CA TYR A 107 -19.39 -4.11 -0.29
C TYR A 107 -18.86 -5.55 -0.39
N LEU A 108 -18.18 -6.03 0.66
CA LEU A 108 -17.59 -7.37 0.72
C LEU A 108 -18.49 -8.38 1.47
N SER A 109 -19.59 -7.93 2.08
CA SER A 109 -20.58 -8.78 2.76
C SER A 109 -20.97 -10.08 2.02
N PRO A 110 -21.16 -10.12 0.68
CA PRO A 110 -21.46 -11.38 -0.01
C PRO A 110 -20.32 -12.41 -0.03
N TYR A 111 -19.09 -11.97 0.24
CA TYR A 111 -17.87 -12.78 0.20
C TYR A 111 -17.22 -12.95 1.58
N HIS A 112 -17.74 -12.27 2.60
CA HIS A 112 -17.15 -12.28 3.93
C HIS A 112 -17.58 -13.55 4.69
N ASP A 113 -16.60 -14.36 5.06
CA ASP A 113 -16.78 -15.56 5.87
C ASP A 113 -15.73 -15.58 6.99
N PRO A 114 -16.11 -15.32 8.25
CA PRO A 114 -15.17 -15.33 9.37
C PRO A 114 -14.46 -16.68 9.58
N SER A 115 -15.02 -17.78 9.09
CA SER A 115 -14.41 -19.11 9.23
C SER A 115 -13.31 -19.40 8.20
N ASP A 116 -13.33 -18.71 7.06
CA ASP A 116 -12.34 -18.82 5.97
C ASP A 116 -11.29 -17.69 6.00
N GLU A 117 -11.34 -16.83 7.03
CA GLU A 117 -10.44 -15.69 7.22
C GLU A 117 -9.58 -15.83 8.51
N PRO A 118 -8.73 -16.87 8.65
CA PRO A 118 -7.94 -17.07 9.85
C PRO A 118 -6.84 -16.01 9.99
N MET A 119 -6.58 -15.60 11.23
CA MET A 119 -5.40 -14.82 11.58
C MET A 119 -4.21 -15.73 11.87
N ALA A 120 -3.00 -15.31 11.49
CA ALA A 120 -1.79 -16.01 11.88
C ALA A 120 -1.68 -16.06 13.41
N LEU A 121 -1.45 -17.26 13.95
CA LEU A 121 -1.33 -17.49 15.40
C LEU A 121 -0.10 -16.79 15.99
N GLU A 122 0.98 -16.69 15.19
CA GLU A 122 2.25 -16.11 15.59
C GLU A 122 2.67 -15.02 14.60
N GLN A 123 3.35 -14.00 15.12
CA GLN A 123 3.98 -12.98 14.28
C GLN A 123 5.18 -13.58 13.57
N ILE A 124 5.38 -13.20 12.30
CA ILE A 124 6.58 -13.59 11.56
C ILE A 124 7.80 -13.05 12.30
N ASN A 125 8.72 -13.95 12.62
CA ASN A 125 10.01 -13.57 13.17
C ASN A 125 10.88 -12.95 12.05
N TRP A 126 11.14 -11.65 12.14
CA TRP A 126 11.99 -10.90 11.20
C TRP A 126 13.45 -10.82 11.63
N SER A 127 13.88 -11.60 12.64
CA SER A 127 15.26 -11.54 13.17
C SER A 127 16.33 -11.72 12.09
N TRP A 128 16.03 -12.48 11.03
CA TRP A 128 16.93 -12.73 9.89
C TRP A 128 17.20 -11.48 9.03
N GLU A 129 16.32 -10.48 8.98
CA GLU A 129 16.47 -9.32 8.08
C GLU A 129 17.65 -8.41 8.45
N VAL A 130 18.09 -8.45 9.71
CA VAL A 130 19.20 -7.62 10.23
C VAL A 130 20.57 -8.24 9.93
N HIS A 131 20.62 -9.49 9.47
CA HIS A 131 21.87 -10.22 9.28
C HIS A 131 22.55 -9.76 7.98
N SER A 132 23.64 -8.99 8.10
CA SER A 132 24.54 -8.67 7.00
C SER A 132 25.49 -9.83 6.70
N ASP A 133 24.95 -11.05 6.60
CA ASP A 133 25.75 -12.26 6.46
C ASP A 133 26.24 -12.45 5.03
N SER A 134 27.31 -13.24 4.87
CA SER A 134 27.84 -13.62 3.57
C SER A 134 26.86 -14.51 2.80
N VAL A 135 27.01 -14.56 1.47
CA VAL A 135 26.18 -15.41 0.59
C VAL A 135 26.20 -16.87 1.02
N ASP A 136 27.35 -17.37 1.49
CA ASP A 136 27.52 -18.76 1.92
C ASP A 136 26.68 -19.09 3.17
N SER A 137 26.53 -18.14 4.11
CA SER A 137 25.67 -18.28 5.29
C SER A 137 24.21 -18.42 4.87
N TRP A 138 23.74 -17.57 3.95
CA TRP A 138 22.38 -17.64 3.42
C TRP A 138 22.10 -18.95 2.67
N GLN A 139 23.08 -19.47 1.93
CA GLN A 139 22.96 -20.77 1.28
C GLN A 139 22.77 -21.88 2.31
N LEU A 140 23.57 -21.89 3.38
CA LEU A 140 23.46 -22.88 4.45
C LEU A 140 22.09 -22.82 5.15
N GLU A 141 21.64 -21.63 5.54
CA GLU A 141 20.33 -21.40 6.16
C GLU A 141 19.18 -21.87 5.26
N MET A 142 19.25 -21.58 3.96
CA MET A 142 18.28 -22.04 2.97
C MET A 142 18.29 -23.56 2.85
N PHE A 143 19.47 -24.19 2.79
CA PHE A 143 19.58 -25.66 2.75
C PHE A 143 19.01 -26.32 4.01
N VAL A 144 19.20 -25.73 5.19
CA VAL A 144 18.63 -26.22 6.45
C VAL A 144 17.10 -26.12 6.42
N HIS A 145 16.54 -25.01 5.96
CA HIS A 145 15.09 -24.83 5.85
C HIS A 145 14.44 -25.77 4.83
N LEU A 146 15.11 -26.07 3.71
CA LEU A 146 14.59 -26.94 2.66
C LEU A 146 14.65 -28.44 2.99
N LYS A 147 15.49 -28.86 3.93
CA LYS A 147 15.64 -30.27 4.32
C LYS A 147 14.79 -30.69 5.52
N ARG A 148 13.94 -29.78 6.02
CA ARG A 148 13.01 -30.02 7.12
C ARG A 148 11.66 -30.49 6.58
#